data_AF-A0A497A7U3-F1
#
_entry.id   AF-A0A497A7U3-F1
#
_cell.length_a   1.000
_cell.length_b   1.000
_cell.length_c   1.000
_cell.angle_alpha   90.00
_cell.angle_beta   90.00
_cell.angle_gamma   90.00
#
_symmetry.space_group_name_H-M   'P 1'
#
loop_
_entity.id
_entity.type
_entity.pdbx_description
1 polymer ?
#
loop_
_entity_poly.entity_id
_entity_poly.type
_entity_poly.pdbx_seq_one_letter_code
_entity_poly.pdbx_strand_id
1 'polypeptide(L)'
;MNRRRSNIEIIADMLKVGENGAGKTEIMYSANMSYAQLQKYLGFLLSHGLISKVEVGNPVVTYQVTEKGGELLRNINTIVEILEFRNGNGNGA
;
A
#
# COMPACT_ATOMS: atom_id res chain seq x y z
N MET A 1 -18.04 7.41 9.90
CA MET A 1 -18.37 5.98 9.71
C MET A 1 -17.07 5.20 9.49
N ASN A 2 -16.69 4.28 10.39
CA ASN A 2 -15.51 3.43 10.19
C ASN A 2 -15.85 2.32 9.19
N ARG A 3 -15.62 2.59 7.90
CA ARG A 3 -15.69 1.55 6.86
C ARG A 3 -14.48 0.63 7.01
N ARG A 4 -14.70 -0.68 6.95
CA ARG A 4 -13.61 -1.66 6.89
C ARG A 4 -12.86 -1.47 5.57
N ARG A 5 -11.57 -1.18 5.65
CA ARG A 5 -10.69 -1.10 4.48
C ARG A 5 -10.63 -2.44 3.76
N SER A 6 -10.73 -2.37 2.44
CA SER A 6 -10.56 -3.46 1.50
C SER A 6 -9.09 -3.82 1.34
N ASN A 7 -8.82 -5.01 0.78
CA ASN A 7 -7.45 -5.45 0.53
C ASN A 7 -6.71 -4.53 -0.45
N ILE A 8 -7.41 -3.97 -1.44
CA ILE A 8 -6.83 -3.07 -2.45
C ILE A 8 -6.38 -1.75 -1.83
N GLU A 9 -7.16 -1.18 -0.91
CA GLU A 9 -6.77 0.02 -0.15
C GLU A 9 -5.54 -0.26 0.72
N ILE A 10 -5.50 -1.39 1.43
CA ILE A 10 -4.35 -1.74 2.28
C ILE A 10 -3.08 -1.95 1.44
N ILE A 11 -3.19 -2.62 0.29
CA ILE A 11 -2.06 -2.82 -0.63
C ILE A 11 -1.57 -1.48 -1.18
N ALA A 12 -2.48 -0.60 -1.62
CA ALA A 12 -2.13 0.72 -2.12
C ALA A 12 -1.42 1.58 -1.06
N ASP A 13 -1.94 1.61 0.16
CA ASP A 13 -1.33 2.31 1.30
C ASP A 13 0.10 1.83 1.55
N MET A 14 0.31 0.51 1.60
CA MET A 14 1.63 -0.07 1.85
C MET A 14 2.64 0.20 0.72
N LEU A 15 2.20 0.12 -0.54
CA LEU A 15 3.04 0.44 -1.68
C LEU A 15 3.42 1.93 -1.64
N LYS A 16 2.46 2.82 -1.39
CA LYS A 16 2.71 4.26 -1.29
C LYS A 16 3.71 4.61 -0.19
N VAL A 17 3.58 4.01 0.99
CA VAL A 17 4.54 4.19 2.10
C VAL A 17 5.94 3.65 1.73
N GLY A 18 6.00 2.57 0.94
CA GLY A 18 7.25 1.97 0.50
C GLY A 18 7.97 2.68 -0.65
N GLU A 19 7.40 3.71 -1.29
CA GLU A 19 8.03 4.40 -2.44
C GLU A 19 9.42 4.97 -2.09
N ASN A 20 9.57 5.54 -0.89
CA ASN A 20 10.83 6.09 -0.38
C ASN A 20 11.60 5.12 0.54
N GLY A 21 11.12 3.87 0.66
CA GLY A 21 11.57 2.92 1.66
C GLY A 21 11.03 3.24 3.05
N ALA A 22 10.49 2.24 3.74
CA ALA A 22 9.91 2.43 5.06
C ALA A 22 10.21 1.26 6.01
N GLY A 23 10.29 1.56 7.31
CA GLY A 23 10.42 0.53 8.34
C GLY A 23 9.11 -0.24 8.56
N LYS A 24 9.17 -1.44 9.16
CA LYS A 24 7.95 -2.20 9.51
C LYS A 24 6.97 -1.38 10.36
N THR A 25 7.52 -0.65 11.33
CA THR A 25 6.75 0.16 12.28
C THR A 25 6.05 1.32 11.58
N GLU A 26 6.76 2.00 10.69
CA GLU A 26 6.21 3.08 9.86
C GLU A 26 5.08 2.58 8.96
N ILE A 27 5.29 1.46 8.26
CA ILE A 27 4.25 0.83 7.43
C ILE A 27 3.01 0.48 8.27
N MET A 28 3.22 -0.08 9.46
CA MET A 28 2.13 -0.48 10.36
C MET A 28 1.28 0.71 10.80
N TYR A 29 1.92 1.81 11.23
CA TYR A 29 1.22 2.99 11.72
C TYR A 29 0.58 3.79 10.59
N SER A 30 1.29 4.02 9.48
CA SER A 30 0.76 4.75 8.32
C SER A 30 -0.46 4.06 7.72
N ALA A 31 -0.46 2.73 7.71
CA ALA A 31 -1.57 1.94 7.23
C ALA A 31 -2.49 1.46 8.36
N ASN A 32 -2.48 2.02 9.58
CA ASN A 32 -3.39 1.66 10.69
C ASN A 32 -3.70 0.14 10.81
N MET A 33 -2.66 -0.69 10.79
CA MET A 33 -2.76 -2.16 10.77
C MET A 33 -2.40 -2.77 12.12
N SER A 34 -3.03 -3.91 12.46
CA SER A 34 -2.48 -4.77 13.51
C SER A 34 -1.20 -5.47 13.03
N TYR A 35 -0.39 -5.95 13.98
CA TYR A 35 0.82 -6.70 13.65
C TYR A 35 0.54 -7.93 12.76
N ALA A 36 -0.56 -8.65 13.02
CA ALA A 36 -0.96 -9.80 12.22
C ALA A 36 -1.33 -9.41 10.77
N GLN A 37 -2.01 -8.28 10.59
CA GLN A 37 -2.30 -7.75 9.24
C GLN A 37 -1.01 -7.35 8.52
N LEU A 38 -0.11 -6.64 9.21
CA LEU A 38 1.20 -6.28 8.64
C LEU A 38 1.93 -7.52 8.14
N GLN A 39 2.07 -8.58 8.95
CA GLN A 39 2.80 -9.79 8.53
C GLN A 39 2.15 -10.43 7.29
N LYS A 40 0.82 -10.53 7.27
CA LYS A 40 0.08 -11.10 6.13
C LYS A 40 0.35 -10.33 4.84
N TYR A 41 0.15 -9.01 4.85
CA TYR A 41 0.29 -8.22 3.64
C TYR A 41 1.76 -8.04 3.25
N LEU A 42 2.65 -7.83 4.20
CA LEU A 42 4.08 -7.71 3.92
C LEU A 42 4.63 -9.01 3.32
N GLY A 43 4.23 -10.16 3.85
CA GLY A 43 4.57 -11.47 3.27
C GLY A 43 4.07 -11.63 1.84
N PHE A 44 2.82 -11.21 1.56
CA PHE A 44 2.26 -11.20 0.21
C PHE A 44 3.05 -10.31 -0.75
N LEU A 45 3.35 -9.07 -0.35
CA LEU A 45 4.07 -8.11 -1.20
C LEU A 45 5.50 -8.57 -1.51
N LEU A 46 6.19 -9.15 -0.52
CA LEU A 46 7.53 -9.72 -0.70
C LEU A 46 7.50 -10.94 -1.61
N SER A 47 6.58 -11.89 -1.38
CA SER A 47 6.53 -13.13 -2.17
C SER A 47 6.16 -12.90 -3.63
N HIS A 48 5.47 -11.79 -3.94
CA HIS A 48 5.11 -11.40 -5.31
C HIS A 48 6.11 -10.41 -5.95
N GLY A 49 7.17 -10.04 -5.23
CA GLY A 49 8.20 -9.10 -5.72
C GLY A 49 7.68 -7.67 -5.93
N LEU A 50 6.66 -7.26 -5.18
CA LEU A 50 6.09 -5.90 -5.22
C LEU A 50 6.87 -4.93 -4.31
N ILE A 51 7.55 -5.48 -3.31
CA ILE A 51 8.45 -4.78 -2.39
C ILE A 51 9.71 -5.62 -2.23
N SER A 52 10.86 -4.97 -2.06
CA SER A 52 12.13 -5.57 -1.67
C SER A 52 12.55 -5.12 -0.27
N LYS A 53 13.35 -5.96 0.42
CA LYS A 53 14.05 -5.56 1.64
C LYS A 53 15.38 -4.92 1.26
N VAL A 54 15.68 -3.78 1.85
CA VAL A 54 16.96 -3.07 1.72
C VAL A 54 17.58 -2.94 3.09
N GLU A 55 18.84 -3.34 3.22
CA GLU A 55 19.62 -3.15 4.44
C GLU A 55 20.31 -1.78 4.37
N VAL A 56 19.85 -0.85 5.20
CA VAL A 56 20.38 0.51 5.29
C VAL A 56 21.25 0.59 6.53
N GLY A 57 22.41 -0.07 6.47
CA GLY A 57 23.30 -0.22 7.62
C GLY A 57 22.85 -1.31 8.60
N ASN A 58 23.56 -1.43 9.73
CA ASN A 58 23.39 -2.55 10.66
C ASN A 58 22.68 -2.08 11.95
N PRO A 59 21.45 -2.51 12.29
CA PRO A 59 20.55 -3.50 11.67
C PRO A 59 19.26 -2.88 11.07
N VAL A 60 19.35 -1.76 10.34
CA VAL A 60 18.15 -1.04 9.87
C VAL A 60 17.69 -1.64 8.53
N VAL A 61 16.54 -2.32 8.55
CA VAL A 61 15.90 -2.86 7.34
C VAL A 61 14.75 -1.96 6.93
N THR A 62 14.77 -1.50 5.68
CA THR A 62 13.66 -0.81 5.04
C THR A 62 13.02 -1.70 3.98
N TYR A 63 11.76 -1.42 3.71
CA TYR A 63 10.95 -2.08 2.68
C TYR A 63 10.68 -1.06 1.60
N GLN A 64 11.19 -1.32 0.41
CA GLN A 64 11.10 -0.41 -0.71
C GLN A 64 10.28 -1.03 -1.85
N VAL A 65 9.39 -0.23 -2.43
CA VAL A 65 8.63 -0.64 -3.61
C VAL A 65 9.56 -0.95 -4.78
N THR A 66 9.27 -2.05 -5.47
CA THR A 66 9.94 -2.41 -6.72
C THR A 66 9.25 -1.72 -7.90
N GLU A 67 9.85 -1.75 -9.08
CA GLU A 67 9.21 -1.26 -10.31
C GLU A 67 7.82 -1.92 -10.54
N LYS A 68 7.74 -3.24 -10.34
CA LYS A 68 6.50 -4.01 -10.42
C LYS A 68 5.46 -3.56 -9.37
N GLY A 69 5.90 -3.25 -8.15
CA GLY A 69 5.05 -2.68 -7.11
C GLY A 69 4.51 -1.31 -7.49
N GLY A 70 5.36 -0.45 -8.05
CA GLY A 70 4.98 0.88 -8.51
C GLY A 70 3.98 0.84 -9.66
N GLU A 71 4.13 -0.12 -10.59
CA GLU A 71 3.15 -0.35 -11.65
C GLU A 71 1.79 -0.76 -11.10
N LEU A 72 1.77 -1.71 -10.15
CA LEU A 72 0.53 -2.11 -9.49
C LEU A 72 -0.15 -0.93 -8.79
N LEU A 73 0.61 -0.09 -8.08
CA LEU A 73 0.08 1.10 -7.41
C LEU A 73 -0.56 2.07 -8.41
N ARG A 74 0.10 2.35 -9.55
CA ARG A 74 -0.47 3.17 -10.63
C ARG A 74 -1.78 2.59 -11.16
N ASN A 75 -1.81 1.29 -11.43
CA ASN A 75 -3.01 0.61 -11.92
C ASN A 75 -4.16 0.69 -10.91
N ILE A 76 -3.89 0.52 -9.61
CA ILE A 76 -4.89 0.68 -8.56
C ILE A 76 -5.44 2.12 -8.56
N ASN A 77 -4.56 3.13 -8.60
CA ASN A 77 -4.99 4.53 -8.61
C ASN A 77 -5.88 4.86 -9.83
N THR A 78 -5.51 4.38 -11.02
CA THR A 78 -6.34 4.54 -12.23
C THR A 78 -7.71 3.88 -12.08
N ILE A 79 -7.76 2.66 -11.52
CA ILE A 79 -9.05 1.97 -11.29
C ILE A 79 -9.91 2.75 -10.30
N VAL A 80 -9.32 3.21 -9.19
CA VAL A 80 -10.05 4.00 -8.18
C VAL A 80 -10.59 5.27 -8.80
N GLU A 81 -9.79 6.02 -9.55
CA GLU A 81 -10.21 7.25 -10.24
C GLU A 81 -11.40 7.00 -11.19
N ILE A 82 -11.33 5.95 -12.02
CA ILE A 82 -12.40 5.56 -12.95
C ILE A 82 -13.69 5.18 -12.20
N LEU A 83 -13.57 4.48 -11.07
CA LEU A 83 -14.72 4.04 -10.28
C LEU A 83 -15.34 5.17 -9.44
N GLU A 84 -14.54 6.10 -8.93
CA GLU A 84 -15.01 7.27 -8.20
C GLU A 84 -15.77 8.24 -9.11
N PHE A 85 -15.39 8.35 -10.39
CA PHE A 85 -16.14 9.11 -11.41
C PHE A 85 -17.59 8.64 -11.59
N ARG A 86 -17.91 7.39 -11.24
CA ARG A 86 -19.29 6.85 -11.36
C ARG A 86 -20.20 7.19 -10.18
N ASN A 87 -19.67 7.74 -9.08
CA ASN A 87 -20.45 8.12 -7.90
C ASN A 87 -20.78 9.63 -7.85
N GLY A 88 -20.34 10.41 -8.84
CA GLY A 88 -20.57 11.85 -8.95
C GLY A 88 -21.53 12.22 -10.07
N ASN A 89 -22.76 11.71 -10.07
CA ASN A 89 -23.86 12.25 -10.86
C ASN A 89 -25.09 12.38 -9.97
N GLY A 90 -25.22 13.53 -9.30
CA GLY A 90 -26.34 13.84 -8.43
C GLY A 90 -26.14 15.17 -7.70
N ASN A 91 -26.23 16.26 -8.46
CA ASN A 91 -26.66 17.64 -8.13
C ASN A 91 -26.00 18.54 -9.18
N GLY A 92 -26.68 19.10 -10.19
CA GLY A 92 -28.07 19.57 -10.20
C GLY A 92 -28.09 21.00 -9.69
N ALA A 93 -28.20 21.94 -10.65
CA ALA A 93 -28.19 23.41 -10.56
C ALA A 93 -26.81 24.08 -10.72
#